data_AF-A0A960CX12-F1
#
_entry.id   AF-A0A960CX12-F1
#
_cell.length_a   1.000
_cell.length_b   1.000
_cell.length_c   1.000
_cell.angle_alpha   90.00
_cell.angle_beta   90.00
_cell.angle_gamma   90.00
#
_symmetry.space_group_name_H-M   'P 1'
#
loop_
_entity.id
_entity.type
_entity.pdbx_description
1 polymer ?
#
loop_
_entity_poly.entity_id
_entity_poly.type
_entity_poly.pdbx_seq_one_letter_code
_entity_poly.pdbx_strand_id
1 'polypeptide(L)' 'FVNNTTVSVEAAVANPDERAKLWPLLVEMYPYFAEYQQRTSREIPVVLLTPTH' A
#
# COMPACT_ATOMS: atom_id res chain seq x y z
N PHE A 1 -13.63 4.22 -22.12
CA PHE A 1 -14.68 3.90 -21.13
C PHE A 1 -14.05 4.01 -19.74
N VAL A 2 -14.39 5.05 -18.99
CA VAL A 2 -14.00 5.14 -17.57
C VAL A 2 -15.13 4.45 -16.81
N ASN A 3 -14.86 3.29 -16.22
CA ASN A 3 -15.85 2.59 -15.41
C ASN A 3 -15.97 3.34 -14.07
N ASN A 4 -17.08 4.06 -13.89
CA ASN A 4 -17.37 4.83 -12.67
C ASN A 4 -17.93 3.91 -11.58
N THR A 5 -17.13 2.92 -11.15
CA THR A 5 -17.52 1.96 -10.12
C THR A 5 -16.90 2.35 -8.79
N THR A 6 -17.76 2.64 -7.81
CA THR A 6 -17.36 2.86 -6.41
C THR A 6 -17.49 1.55 -5.65
N VAL A 7 -16.48 1.20 -4.85
CA VAL A 7 -16.46 0.01 -3.99
C VAL A 7 -16.30 0.44 -2.54
N SER A 8 -17.16 -0.05 -1.65
CA SER A 8 -16.99 0.10 -0.20
C SER A 8 -15.85 -0.79 0.28
N VAL A 9 -14.93 -0.22 1.05
CA VAL A 9 -13.75 -0.92 1.56
C VAL A 9 -13.54 -0.60 3.04
N GLU A 10 -13.03 -1.58 3.77
CA GLU A 10 -12.41 -1.41 5.07
C GLU A 10 -10.92 -1.12 4.86
N ALA A 11 -10.44 -0.08 5.53
CA ALA A 11 -9.04 0.35 5.48
C ALA A 11 -8.35 0.02 6.79
N ALA A 12 -7.25 -0.73 6.71
CA ALA A 12 -6.40 -1.04 7.86
C ALA A 12 -4.93 -0.78 7.54
N VAL A 13 -4.15 -0.36 8.53
CA VAL A 13 -2.69 -0.24 8.37
C VAL A 13 -2.08 -1.64 8.47
N ALA A 14 -1.24 -1.99 7.51
CA ALA A 14 -0.47 -3.22 7.51
C ALA A 14 0.34 -3.34 8.79
N ASN A 15 0.26 -4.49 9.46
CA ASN A 15 1.20 -4.79 10.52
C ASN A 15 2.61 -5.02 9.92
N PRO A 16 3.67 -5.09 10.75
CA PRO A 16 5.04 -5.23 10.25
C PRO A 16 5.27 -6.45 9.35
N ASP A 17 4.63 -7.59 9.65
CA ASP A 17 4.78 -8.83 8.86
C ASP A 17 4.09 -8.73 7.50
N GLU A 18 2.92 -8.10 7.45
CA GLU A 18 2.19 -7.82 6.21
C GLU A 18 2.96 -6.82 5.36
N ARG A 19 3.45 -5.75 5.98
CA ARG A 19 4.25 -4.73 5.30
C ARG A 19 5.51 -5.34 4.69
N ALA A 20 6.22 -6.20 5.41
CA ALA A 20 7.43 -6.87 4.91
C ALA A 20 7.17 -7.69 3.64
N LYS A 21 5.97 -8.26 3.49
CA LYS A 21 5.54 -9.01 2.30
C LYS A 21 5.07 -8.10 1.16
N LEU A 22 4.35 -7.02 1.48
CA LEU A 22 3.74 -6.12 0.50
C LEU A 22 4.73 -5.12 -0.08
N TRP A 23 5.70 -4.67 0.72
CA TRP A 23 6.62 -3.61 0.34
C TRP A 23 7.47 -3.94 -0.91
N PRO A 24 8.05 -5.14 -1.06
CA PRO A 24 8.76 -5.50 -2.29
C PRO A 24 7.88 -5.42 -3.55
N LEU A 25 6.62 -5.84 -3.45
CA LEU A 25 5.66 -5.79 -4.55
C LEU A 25 5.31 -4.35 -4.93
N LEU A 26 5.14 -3.47 -3.94
CA LEU A 26 4.92 -2.03 -4.18
C LEU A 26 6.11 -1.38 -4.88
N VAL A 27 7.33 -1.72 -4.47
CA VAL A 27 8.57 -1.22 -5.11
C VAL A 27 8.72 -1.77 -6.52
N GLU A 28 8.37 -3.03 -6.77
CA GLU A 28 8.40 -3.63 -8.11
C GLU A 28 7.45 -2.90 -9.08
N MET A 29 6.23 -2.61 -8.64
CA MET A 29 5.26 -1.86 -9.45
C MET A 29 5.62 -0.38 -9.57
N TYR A 30 6.16 0.22 -8.51
CA TYR A 30 6.47 1.64 -8.42
C TYR A 30 7.83 1.87 -7.73
N PRO A 31 8.94 1.84 -8.49
CA PRO A 31 10.31 1.92 -7.95
C PRO A 31 10.58 3.16 -7.09
N TYR A 32 9.87 4.27 -7.32
CA TYR A 32 10.00 5.51 -6.55
C TYR A 32 9.71 5.35 -5.05
N PHE A 33 8.97 4.32 -4.64
CA PHE A 33 8.74 4.06 -3.21
C PHE A 33 10.03 3.71 -2.46
N ALA A 34 11.00 3.07 -3.13
CA ALA A 34 12.31 2.79 -2.53
C ALA A 34 13.08 4.09 -2.24
N GLU A 35 13.03 5.06 -3.17
CA GLU A 35 13.64 6.37 -2.97
C GLU A 35 12.98 7.14 -1.83
N TYR A 36 11.64 7.07 -1.72
CA TYR A 36 10.92 7.71 -0.63
C TYR A 36 11.28 7.13 0.73
N GLN A 37 11.46 5.80 0.83
CA GLN A 37 11.90 5.17 2.06
C GLN A 37 13.31 5.62 2.46
N GLN A 38 14.23 5.78 1.51
CA GLN A 38 15.59 6.26 1.80
C GLN A 38 15.62 7.72 2.30
N ARG A 39 14.65 8.52 1.87
CA ARG A 39 14.57 9.95 2.21
C ARG A 39 13.96 10.21 3.58
N THR A 40 13.55 9.19 4.33
CA THR A 40 12.90 9.36 5.62
C THR A 40 13.33 8.30 6.63
N SER A 41 13.39 8.68 7.90
CA SER A 41 13.72 7.77 9.00
C SER A 41 12.50 7.05 9.57
N ARG A 42 11.28 7.48 9.21
CA ARG A 42 10.03 6.83 9.64
C ARG A 42 9.66 5.70 8.69
N GLU A 43 9.04 4.64 9.22
CA GLU A 43 8.48 3.60 8.36
C GLU A 43 7.29 4.17 7.57
N ILE A 44 7.27 3.93 6.25
CA ILE A 44 6.13 4.31 5.40
C ILE A 44 5.00 3.30 5.65
N PRO A 45 3.84 3.74 6.16
CA PRO A 45 2.73 2.84 6.40
C PRO A 45 2.13 2.37 5.07
N VAL A 46 1.79 1.08 5.02
CA VAL A 46 1.03 0.49 3.92
C VAL A 46 -0.40 0.32 4.40
N VAL A 47 -1.37 0.75 3.60
CA VAL A 47 -2.81 0.59 3.92
C VAL A 47 -3.37 -0.53 3.06
N LEU A 48 -3.96 -1.52 3.71
CA LEU A 48 -4.74 -2.57 3.05
C LEU A 48 -6.18 -2.09 2.90
N LEU A 49 -6.71 -2.24 1.69
CA LEU A 49 -8.11 -2.00 1.38
C LEU A 49 -8.78 -3.34 1.10
N THR A 50 -9.68 -3.74 1.98
CA THR A 50 -10.46 -4.98 1.84
C THR A 50 -11.90 -4.60 1.49
N PRO A 51 -12.50 -5.10 0.40
CA PRO A 51 -13.90 -4.83 0.08
C PRO A 51 -14.85 -5.25 1.21
N THR A 52 -15.71 -4.33 1.63
CA THR A 52 -16.80 -4.60 2.58
C THR A 52 -18.10 -4.67 1.79
N HIS A 53 -18.70 -5.85 1.75
CA HIS A 53 -20.02 -6.06 1.16
C HIS A 53 -21.13 -5.43 2.00
#